data_AF-A0A011PCF6-F1
#
_entry.id   AF-A0A011PCF6-F1
#
_cell.length_a   1.000
_cell.length_b   1.000
_cell.length_c   1.000
_cell.angle_alpha   90.00
_cell.angle_beta   90.00
_cell.angle_gamma   90.00
#
_symmetry.space_group_name_H-M   'P 1'
#
loop_
_entity.id
_entity.type
_entity.pdbx_description
1 polymer ?
#
loop_
_entity_poly.entity_id
_entity_poly.type
_entity_poly.pdbx_seq_one_letter_code
_entity_poly.pdbx_strand_id
1 'polypeptide(L)' 'MTRMHKPLDPHFAERVRASCARQQAMALIGASMPVIEPGHTEIHLPQRADITQQHGYVHGGVVGSQRPLN' A
#
# COMPACT_ATOMS: atom_id res chain seq x y z
N MET A 1 10.04 -5.05 -22.84
CA MET A 1 11.20 -5.29 -21.95
C MET A 1 11.07 -4.37 -20.75
N THR A 2 10.63 -4.88 -19.60
CA THR A 2 10.45 -4.08 -18.37
C THR A 2 11.83 -3.65 -17.86
N ARG A 3 12.08 -2.34 -17.77
CA ARG A 3 13.33 -1.81 -17.22
C ARG A 3 13.32 -2.09 -15.72
N MET A 4 14.15 -3.02 -15.27
CA MET A 4 14.31 -3.32 -13.84
C MET A 4 14.90 -2.09 -13.16
N HIS A 5 14.12 -1.40 -12.33
CA HIS A 5 14.61 -0.27 -11.55
C HIS A 5 15.63 -0.82 -10.54
N LYS A 6 16.84 -0.26 -10.46
CA LYS A 6 17.80 -0.65 -9.43
C LYS A 6 17.77 0.42 -8.33
N PRO A 7 17.40 0.09 -7.08
CA PRO A 7 17.50 1.03 -5.99
C PRO A 7 18.96 1.41 -5.76
N LEU A 8 19.22 2.70 -5.55
CA LEU A 8 20.53 3.17 -5.09
C LEU A 8 20.77 2.79 -3.62
N ASP A 9 19.69 2.69 -2.85
CA ASP A 9 19.67 2.39 -1.43
C ASP A 9 19.39 0.89 -1.20
N PRO A 10 20.34 0.13 -0.61
CA PRO A 10 20.12 -1.27 -0.31
C PRO A 10 19.00 -1.51 0.73
N HIS A 11 18.65 -0.49 1.53
CA HIS A 11 17.58 -0.52 2.53
C HIS A 11 16.25 0.10 2.03
N PHE A 12 16.11 0.29 0.71
CA PHE A 12 14.91 0.89 0.10
C PHE A 12 13.61 0.26 0.60
N ALA A 13 13.52 -1.08 0.60
CA ALA A 13 12.31 -1.78 0.98
C ALA A 13 11.92 -1.53 2.45
N GLU A 14 12.91 -1.49 3.35
CA GLU A 14 12.71 -1.20 4.77
C GLU A 14 12.24 0.25 4.98
N ARG A 15 12.82 1.20 4.24
CA ARG A 15 12.42 2.62 4.30
C ARG A 15 11.01 2.85 3.80
N VAL A 16 10.62 2.22 2.69
CA VAL A 16 9.24 2.30 2.17
C VAL A 16 8.28 1.73 3.22
N ARG A 17 8.57 0.54 3.76
CA ARG A 17 7.76 -0.09 4.81
C ARG A 17 7.62 0.81 6.04
N ALA A 18 8.73 1.38 6.52
CA ALA A 18 8.72 2.30 7.65
C ALA A 18 7.93 3.58 7.36
N SER A 19 8.03 4.13 6.13
CA SER A 19 7.30 5.33 5.75
C SER A 19 5.78 5.09 5.74
N CYS A 20 5.34 3.99 5.15
CA CYS A 20 3.93 3.60 5.14
C CYS A 20 3.41 3.22 6.53
N ALA A 21 4.23 2.58 7.37
CA ALA A 21 3.86 2.26 8.76
C ALA A 21 3.57 3.50 9.62
N ARG A 22 4.11 4.68 9.27
CA ARG A 22 3.79 5.95 9.94
C ARG A 22 2.41 6.50 9.56
N GLN A 23 1.79 6.01 8.50
CA GLN A 23 0.44 6.42 8.11
C GLN A 23 -0.57 5.61 8.94
N GLN A 24 -1.13 6.22 9.98
CA GLN A 24 -2.13 5.57 10.86
C GLN A 24 -3.32 5.00 10.07
N ALA A 25 -3.65 5.59 8.92
CA ALA A 25 -4.68 5.12 8.00
C ALA A 25 -4.46 3.66 7.56
N MET A 26 -3.21 3.21 7.36
CA MET A 26 -2.89 1.83 6.99
C MET A 26 -3.44 0.83 8.00
N ALA A 27 -3.21 1.07 9.28
CA ALA A 27 -3.71 0.23 10.37
C ALA A 27 -5.23 0.32 10.49
N LEU A 28 -5.81 1.52 10.40
CA LEU A 28 -7.24 1.76 10.50
C LEU A 28 -8.05 0.89 9.52
N ILE A 29 -7.65 0.90 8.25
CA ILE A 29 -8.34 0.16 7.17
C ILE A 29 -7.82 -1.28 7.03
N GLY A 30 -6.80 -1.67 7.78
CA GLY A 30 -6.19 -3.00 7.74
C GLY A 30 -5.37 -3.27 6.47
N ALA A 31 -4.85 -2.23 5.82
CA ALA A 31 -4.00 -2.37 4.65
C ALA A 31 -2.61 -2.92 5.02
N SER A 32 -2.02 -3.70 4.12
CA SER A 32 -0.67 -4.28 4.28
C SER A 32 0.15 -4.16 3.00
N MET A 33 1.48 -4.28 3.12
CA MET A 33 2.41 -4.22 1.98
C MET A 33 3.27 -5.50 1.94
N PRO A 34 2.74 -6.61 1.38
CA PRO A 34 3.47 -7.87 1.30
C PRO A 34 4.58 -7.83 0.25
N VAL A 35 4.40 -7.08 -0.85
CA VAL A 35 5.39 -6.99 -1.93
C VAL A 35 5.95 -5.57 -2.00
N ILE A 36 7.27 -5.45 -1.86
CA ILE A 36 8.02 -4.20 -2.07
C ILE A 36 9.24 -4.53 -2.91
N GLU A 37 9.15 -4.22 -4.19
CA GLU A 37 10.20 -4.43 -5.18
C GLU A 37 10.53 -3.11 -5.88
N PRO A 38 11.72 -3.01 -6.50
CA PRO A 38 12.09 -1.81 -7.22
C PRO A 38 11.16 -1.53 -8.42
N GLY A 39 10.37 -0.47 -8.32
CA GLY A 39 9.38 -0.10 -9.33
C GLY A 39 8.07 -0.89 -9.29
N HIS A 40 7.89 -1.77 -8.31
CA HIS A 40 6.66 -2.54 -8.11
C HIS A 40 6.36 -2.71 -6.61
N THR A 41 5.17 -2.32 -6.18
CA THR A 41 4.74 -2.55 -4.80
C THR A 41 3.29 -2.97 -4.80
N GLU A 42 2.91 -3.82 -3.86
CA GLU A 42 1.52 -4.19 -3.67
C GLU A 42 1.00 -3.68 -2.33
N ILE A 43 -0.20 -3.10 -2.36
CA ILE A 43 -0.97 -2.79 -1.16
C ILE A 43 -2.17 -3.73 -1.16
N HIS A 44 -2.27 -4.55 -0.13
CA HIS A 44 -3.36 -5.50 0.05
C HIS A 44 -4.35 -4.93 1.06
N LEU A 45 -5.61 -4.81 0.66
CA LEU A 45 -6.69 -4.29 1.49
C LEU A 45 -7.74 -5.39 1.70
N PRO A 46 -8.00 -5.82 2.95
CA PRO A 46 -9.03 -6.82 3.21
C PRO A 46 -10.43 -6.23 2.97
N GLN A 47 -11.37 -7.04 2.50
CA GLN A 47 -12.77 -6.65 2.48
C GLN A 47 -13.33 -6.72 3.92
N ARG A 48 -13.70 -5.56 4.49
CA ARG A 48 -14.31 -5.45 5.83
C ARG A 48 -15.52 -4.51 5.78
N ALA A 49 -16.57 -4.83 6.54
CA ALA A 49 -17.82 -4.08 6.51
C ALA A 49 -17.66 -2.59 6.82
N ASP A 50 -16.78 -2.23 7.76
CA ASP A 50 -16.52 -0.86 8.22
C ASP A 50 -15.82 0.04 7.19
N ILE A 51 -15.35 -0.51 6.07
CA ILE A 51 -14.78 0.24 4.94
C ILE A 51 -15.55 0.01 3.64
N THR A 52 -16.75 -0.56 3.72
CA THR A 52 -17.62 -0.72 2.55
C THR A 52 -18.51 0.51 2.33
N GLN A 53 -18.94 0.71 1.08
CA GLN A 53 -20.01 1.62 0.71
C GLN A 53 -21.39 0.93 0.78
N GLN A 54 -22.47 1.65 0.50
CA GLN A 54 -23.85 1.19 0.73
C GLN A 54 -24.23 -0.16 0.07
N HIS A 55 -23.52 -0.61 -0.97
CA HIS A 55 -23.77 -1.90 -1.63
C HIS A 55 -22.81 -3.01 -1.20
N GLY A 56 -22.02 -2.82 -0.13
CA GLY A 56 -21.11 -3.84 0.39
C GLY A 56 -19.78 -3.98 -0.36
N TYR A 57 -19.54 -3.15 -1.39
CA TYR A 57 -18.23 -3.02 -2.03
C TYR A 57 -17.29 -2.18 -1.19
N VAL A 58 -15.98 -2.44 -1.23
CA VAL A 58 -15.00 -1.55 -0.62
C VAL A 58 -15.17 -0.12 -1.16
N HIS A 59 -15.19 0.85 -0.26
CA HIS A 59 -15.41 2.25 -0.62
C HIS A 59 -14.30 2.75 -1.55
N GLY A 60 -14.67 3.37 -2.68
CA GLY A 60 -13.71 3.83 -3.70
C GLY A 60 -12.69 4.84 -3.17
N GLY A 61 -13.07 5.69 -2.21
CA GLY A 61 -12.14 6.60 -1.54
C GLY A 61 -11.08 5.89 -0.68
N VAL A 62 -11.38 4.70 -0.13
CA VAL A 62 -10.41 3.89 0.60
C VAL A 62 -9.42 3.25 -0.37
N VAL A 63 -9.89 2.79 -1.54
CA VAL A 63 -9.02 2.27 -2.60
C VAL A 63 -8.13 3.37 -3.18
N GLY A 64 -8.71 4.54 -3.48
CA GLY A 64 -7.99 5.65 -4.12
C GLY A 64 -6.94 6.32 -3.23
N SER A 65 -7.05 6.20 -1.92
CA SER A 65 -6.06 6.76 -0.98
C SER A 65 -4.78 5.92 -0.84
N GLN A 66 -4.75 4.69 -1.39
CA GLN A 66 -3.59 3.80 -1.34
C GLN A 66 -2.51 4.22 -2.35
N ARG A 67 -1.81 5.31 -2.07
CA ARG A 67 -0.62 5.74 -2.83
C ARG A 67 0.65 5.47 -2.02
N PRO A 68 1.55 4.59 -2.49
CA PRO A 68 2.88 4.47 -1.90
C PRO A 68 3.60 5.82 -1.97
N LEU A 69 4.26 6.21 -0.88
CA LEU A 69 5.15 7.37 -0.88
C LEU A 69 6.45 7.00 -1.60
N ASN A 70 6.96 7.89 -2.46
CA ASN A 70 8.24 7.69 -3.14
C ASN A 70 9.45 7.97 -2.23
#